data_AF-A0A7J8MGQ9-F1
#
_entry.id   AF-A0A7J8MGQ9-F1
#
_cell.length_a   1.000
_cell.length_b   1.000
_cell.length_c   1.000
_cell.angle_alpha   90.00
_cell.angle_beta   90.00
_cell.angle_gamma   90.00
#
_symmetry.space_group_name_H-M   'P 1'
#
loop_
_entity.id
_entity.type
_entity.pdbx_description
1 polymer ?
#
loop_
_entity_poly.entity_id
_entity_poly.type
_entity_poly.pdbx_seq_one_letter_code
_entity_poly.pdbx_strand_id
1 'polypeptide(L)'
;MKSTNRTGYRDVQSIIHATQSVNLARLDTDSLRRYCRHFKLGSINGYSPREQILNTVQRHFVSQPPLNEVKVISEFITAAKRLKTDDAQSEQL
;
A
#
# COMPACT_ATOMS: atom_id res chain seq x y z
N MET A 1 9.75 -41.87 32.26
CA MET A 1 10.01 -40.42 32.15
C MET A 1 9.43 -39.94 30.83
N LYS A 2 8.43 -39.05 30.86
CA LYS A 2 7.64 -38.65 29.68
C LYS A 2 8.17 -37.30 29.20
N SER A 3 8.95 -37.31 28.12
CA SER A 3 9.49 -36.08 27.52
C SER A 3 8.41 -35.43 26.67
N THR A 4 7.86 -34.32 27.14
CA THR A 4 6.91 -33.50 26.40
C THR A 4 7.64 -32.68 25.34
N ASN A 5 7.50 -33.12 24.09
CA ASN A 5 7.87 -32.38 22.89
C ASN A 5 7.06 -31.06 22.80
N ARG A 6 7.66 -29.95 23.21
CA ARG A 6 7.07 -28.59 23.19
C ARG A 6 7.53 -27.73 21.99
N THR A 7 8.11 -28.35 20.97
CA THR A 7 8.79 -27.62 19.88
C THR A 7 7.88 -27.30 18.68
N GLY A 8 6.73 -27.96 18.51
CA GLY A 8 5.94 -27.87 17.27
C GLY A 8 5.06 -26.63 17.07
N TYR A 9 4.84 -25.79 18.08
CA TYR A 9 3.85 -24.70 17.98
C TYR A 9 4.42 -23.33 17.59
N ARG A 10 5.72 -23.06 17.80
CA ARG A 10 6.29 -21.73 17.52
C ARG A 10 6.44 -21.47 16.02
N ASP A 11 6.77 -22.49 15.24
CA ASP A 11 7.02 -22.34 13.80
C ASP A 11 5.72 -22.21 12.97
N VAL A 12 4.59 -22.73 13.47
CA VAL A 12 3.31 -22.60 12.74
C VAL A 12 2.75 -21.18 12.84
N GLN A 13 2.98 -20.51 13.98
CA GLN A 13 2.54 -19.12 14.18
C GLN A 13 3.29 -18.10 13.32
N SER A 14 4.52 -18.41 12.88
CA SER A 14 5.31 -17.51 12.02
C SER A 14 4.81 -17.51 10.57
N ILE A 15 4.27 -18.64 10.09
CA ILE A 15 3.69 -18.77 8.75
C ILE A 15 2.34 -18.06 8.65
N ILE A 16 1.54 -18.11 9.73
CA ILE A 16 0.19 -17.50 9.78
C ILE A 16 0.28 -15.96 9.85
N HIS A 17 1.38 -15.41 10.38
CA HIS A 17 1.63 -13.97 10.46
C HIS A 17 2.70 -13.51 9.49
N ALA A 18 2.73 -14.04 8.26
CA ALA A 18 3.39 -13.33 7.18
C ALA A 18 2.66 -12.00 6.98
N THR A 19 3.08 -10.97 7.73
CA THR A 19 2.64 -9.59 7.56
C THR A 19 2.77 -9.30 6.08
N GLN A 20 1.64 -9.13 5.39
CA GLN A 20 1.61 -8.85 3.97
C GLN A 20 2.23 -7.47 3.75
N SER A 21 3.56 -7.43 3.68
CA SER A 21 4.32 -6.20 3.54
C SER A 21 4.21 -5.76 2.09
N VAL A 22 3.58 -4.61 1.86
CA VAL A 22 3.47 -4.03 0.53
C VAL A 22 4.85 -3.58 0.05
N ASN A 23 5.31 -4.12 -1.09
CA ASN A 23 6.58 -3.70 -1.69
C ASN A 23 6.40 -2.44 -2.57
N LEU A 24 6.56 -1.28 -1.95
CA LEU A 24 6.48 0.03 -2.61
C LEU A 24 7.61 0.29 -3.63
N ALA A 25 8.70 -0.49 -3.58
CA ALA A 25 9.80 -0.35 -4.54
C ALA A 25 9.42 -0.80 -5.96
N ARG A 26 8.29 -1.50 -6.12
CA ARG A 26 7.72 -1.89 -7.42
C ARG A 26 7.04 -0.74 -8.15
N LEU A 27 6.76 0.38 -7.46
CA LEU A 27 6.18 1.56 -8.09
C LEU A 27 7.22 2.32 -8.91
N ASP A 28 6.76 2.90 -10.01
CA ASP A 28 7.54 3.86 -10.78
C ASP A 28 7.75 5.16 -10.00
N THR A 29 8.75 5.94 -10.41
CA THR A 29 9.08 7.20 -9.73
C THR A 29 7.92 8.19 -9.78
N ASP A 30 7.13 8.18 -10.86
CA ASP A 30 6.00 9.10 -11.01
C ASP A 30 4.84 8.76 -10.06
N SER A 31 4.51 7.49 -9.85
CA SER A 31 3.51 7.12 -8.83
C SER A 31 3.97 7.48 -7.43
N LEU A 32 5.26 7.28 -7.11
CA LEU A 32 5.82 7.70 -5.83
C LEU A 32 5.71 9.24 -5.64
N ARG A 33 5.99 10.02 -6.69
CA ARG A 33 5.83 11.49 -6.67
C ARG A 33 4.37 11.92 -6.51
N ARG A 34 3.44 11.25 -7.20
CA ARG A 34 1.99 11.50 -7.05
C ARG A 34 1.54 11.25 -5.61
N TYR A 35 2.02 10.17 -5.00
CA TYR A 35 1.75 9.87 -3.60
C TYR A 35 2.25 11.01 -2.68
N CYS A 36 3.50 11.44 -2.84
CA CYS A 36 4.06 12.55 -2.06
C CYS A 36 3.23 13.85 -2.21
N ARG A 37 2.80 14.17 -3.43
CA ARG A 37 1.98 15.36 -3.70
C ARG A 37 0.60 15.27 -3.02
N HIS A 38 -0.04 14.10 -3.10
CA HIS A 38 -1.36 13.88 -2.52
C HIS A 38 -1.36 14.05 -1.00
N PHE A 39 -0.37 13.48 -0.32
CA PHE A 39 -0.22 13.56 1.13
C PHE A 39 0.60 14.76 1.60
N LYS A 40 0.98 15.66 0.69
CA LYS A 40 1.78 16.86 0.99
C LYS A 40 3.05 16.54 1.80
N LEU A 41 3.74 15.45 1.43
CA LEU A 41 4.98 15.02 2.08
C LEU A 41 6.08 16.03 1.74
N GLY A 42 6.36 16.93 2.68
CA GLY A 42 7.43 17.93 2.57
C GLY A 42 8.78 17.25 2.35
N SER A 43 9.71 17.99 1.73
CA SER A 43 11.08 17.57 1.37
C SER A 43 11.28 16.83 0.03
N ILE A 44 10.23 16.57 -0.74
CA ILE A 44 10.36 15.95 -2.08
C ILE A 44 10.27 17.05 -3.14
N ASN A 45 11.42 17.43 -3.71
CA ASN A 45 11.51 18.35 -4.84
C ASN A 45 11.62 17.58 -6.18
N GLY A 46 11.54 18.31 -7.31
CA GLY A 46 11.68 17.72 -8.65
C GLY A 46 12.98 16.94 -8.85
N TYR A 47 14.04 17.31 -8.13
CA TYR A 47 15.38 16.74 -8.24
C TYR A 47 15.69 15.66 -7.21
N SER A 48 14.72 15.30 -6.35
CA SER A 48 14.96 14.31 -5.30
C SER A 48 15.24 12.92 -5.90
N PRO A 49 16.30 12.22 -5.46
CA PRO A 49 16.62 10.89 -5.94
C PRO A 49 15.51 9.90 -5.58
N ARG A 50 15.31 8.89 -6.43
CA ARG A 50 14.24 7.89 -6.28
C ARG A 50 14.22 7.23 -4.90
N GLU A 51 15.38 6.90 -4.36
CA GLU A 51 15.52 6.24 -3.05
C GLU A 51 15.01 7.12 -1.91
N GLN A 52 15.26 8.42 -1.97
CA GLN A 52 14.74 9.37 -0.98
C GLN A 52 13.22 9.45 -1.04
N ILE A 53 12.64 9.50 -2.26
CA ILE A 53 11.19 9.48 -2.45
C ILE A 53 10.61 8.18 -1.88
N LEU A 54 11.21 7.03 -2.20
CA LEU A 54 10.77 5.72 -1.73
C LEU A 54 10.80 5.62 -0.20
N ASN A 55 11.89 6.04 0.45
CA ASN A 55 12.02 6.01 1.91
C ASN A 55 10.93 6.87 2.58
N THR A 56 10.70 8.08 2.07
CA THR A 56 9.64 8.96 2.58
C THR A 56 8.26 8.34 2.42
N VAL A 57 7.95 7.75 1.27
CA VAL A 57 6.67 7.06 1.02
C VAL A 57 6.49 5.86 1.94
N GLN A 58 7.52 5.02 2.10
CA GLN A 58 7.48 3.85 2.98
C GLN A 58 7.20 4.25 4.43
N ARG A 59 7.91 5.26 4.94
CA ARG A 59 7.72 5.75 6.31
C ARG A 59 6.31 6.27 6.52
N HIS A 60 5.80 7.07 5.59
CA HIS A 60 4.46 7.64 5.68
C HIS A 60 3.34 6.60 5.54
N PHE A 61 3.53 5.60 4.67
CA PHE A 61 2.55 4.53 4.44
C PHE A 61 2.33 3.69 5.71
N VAL A 62 3.42 3.35 6.41
CA VAL A 62 3.36 2.58 7.66
C VAL A 62 2.80 3.43 8.81
N SER A 63 3.01 4.75 8.80
CA SER A 63 2.48 5.65 9.83
C SER A 63 1.03 6.08 9.60
N GLN A 64 0.34 5.56 8.58
CA GLN A 64 -1.06 5.92 8.36
C GLN A 64 -1.93 5.47 9.53
N PRO A 65 -2.90 6.30 9.95
CA PRO A 65 -3.89 5.86 10.92
C PRO A 65 -4.70 4.68 10.35
N PRO A 66 -5.21 3.78 11.21
CA PRO A 66 -6.13 2.73 10.78
C PRO A 66 -7.32 3.32 10.01
N LEU A 67 -7.65 2.70 8.88
CA LEU A 67 -8.75 3.12 8.03
C LEU A 67 -10.01 2.32 8.34
N ASN A 68 -11.18 2.94 8.14
CA ASN A 68 -12.44 2.22 8.21
C ASN A 68 -12.60 1.38 6.93
N GLU A 69 -12.51 0.05 7.06
CA GLU A 69 -12.53 -0.88 5.93
C GLU A 69 -13.80 -0.77 5.08
N VAL A 70 -14.97 -0.69 5.73
CA VAL A 70 -16.27 -0.61 5.04
C VAL A 70 -16.33 0.64 4.16
N LYS A 71 -15.85 1.78 4.69
CA LYS A 71 -15.80 3.04 3.94
C LYS A 71 -14.83 2.94 2.76
N VAL A 72 -13.61 2.43 2.97
CA VAL A 72 -12.60 2.31 1.91
C VAL A 72 -13.09 1.41 0.77
N ILE A 73 -13.69 0.26 1.09
CA ILE A 73 -14.22 -0.66 0.09
C ILE A 73 -15.36 -0.03 -0.69
N SER A 74 -16.30 0.63 -0.01
CA SER A 74 -17.45 1.29 -0.65
C SER A 74 -17.02 2.42 -1.60
N GLU A 75 -16.10 3.29 -1.15
CA GLU A 75 -15.57 4.38 -1.97
C GLU A 75 -14.76 3.87 -3.16
N PHE A 76 -13.96 2.81 -2.96
CA PHE A 76 -13.21 2.17 -4.03
C PHE A 76 -14.13 1.56 -5.10
N ILE A 77 -15.17 0.80 -4.70
CA ILE A 77 -16.16 0.25 -5.63
C ILE A 77 -16.85 1.37 -6.41
N THR A 78 -17.24 2.45 -5.73
CA THR A 78 -17.89 3.60 -6.36
C THR A 78 -16.99 4.26 -7.41
N ALA A 79 -15.72 4.50 -7.07
CA ALA A 79 -14.74 5.05 -8.01
C ALA A 79 -14.48 4.12 -9.20
N ALA A 80 -14.31 2.82 -8.96
CA ALA A 80 -14.06 1.83 -10.01
C ALA A 80 -15.25 1.68 -10.97
N LYS A 81 -16.50 1.81 -10.47
CA LYS A 81 -17.70 1.79 -11.32
C LYS A 81 -17.78 3.01 -12.23
N ARG A 82 -17.34 4.19 -11.78
CA ARG A 82 -17.30 5.42 -12.58
C ARG A 82 -16.23 5.37 -13.68
N LEU A 83 -15.08 4.76 -13.41
CA LEU A 83 -14.04 4.62 -14.42
C LEU A 83 -14.54 3.85 -15.66
N LYS A 84 -15.32 2.78 -15.45
CA LYS A 84 -15.89 1.97 -16.54
C LYS A 84 -16.87 2.74 -17.44
N THR A 85 -17.56 3.75 -16.90
CA THR A 85 -18.49 4.56 -17.70
C THR A 85 -17.76 5.61 -18.53
N ASP A 86 -16.65 6.15 -18.02
CA ASP A 86 -15.85 7.16 -18.71
C ASP A 86 -15.07 6.55 -19.90
N ASP A 87 -14.60 5.30 -19.77
CA ASP A 87 -13.99 4.54 -20.88
C ASP A 87 -15.00 4.30 -22.03
N ALA A 88 -16.27 4.00 -21.70
CA ALA A 88 -17.31 3.76 -22.70
C ALA A 88 -17.77 5.03 -23.44
N GLN A 89 -17.61 6.21 -22.83
CA GLN A 89 -17.92 7.50 -23.45
C GLN A 89 -16.77 8.00 -24.36
N SER A 90 -15.55 7.52 -24.12
CA SER A 90 -14.35 7.91 -24.88
C SER A 90 -14.22 7.20 -26.23
N GLU A 91 -14.97 6.11 -26.47
CA GLU A 91 -15.03 5.41 -27.76
C GLU A 91 -16.13 5.94 -28.71
N GLN A 92 -16.88 6.98 -28.32
CA GLN A 92 -17.94 7.59 -29.16
C GLN A 92 -17.57 8.97 -29.73
N LEU A 93 -16.28 9.36 -29.67
CA LEU A 93 -15.74 10.57 -30.30
C LEU A 93 -14.64 10.23 -31.30
#